data_AF-A0AAN6ZP25-F1
#
_entry.id   AF-A0AAN6ZP25-F1
#
_cell.length_a   1.000
_cell.length_b   1.000
_cell.length_c   1.000
_cell.angle_alpha   90.00
_cell.angle_beta   90.00
_cell.angle_gamma   90.00
#
_symmetry.space_group_name_H-M   'P 1'
#
loop_
_entity.id
_entity.type
_entity.pdbx_description
1 polymer ?
#
loop_
_entity_poly.entity_id
_entity_poly.type
_entity_poly.pdbx_seq_one_letter_code
_entity_poly.pdbx_strand_id
1 'polypeptide(L)'
;MEQNSAEKIAPLSSIAPSIFVPLRDDILTAEPPRDRIERLKRILQTIDYQRVGIKENLLYMFEREKRRIVLEAAEIEQQQGPPKITPGLAPNEVDEIIANMESPAEPGKDYNVRDMPGWLQATPVPPDAPLRDQTVMQLLNMAEKAVFDLEGFNRHMDGIQKRYLDCLEQETARFADIGKSSEGKSGFKGV
;
A
#
# COMPACT_ATOMS: atom_id res chain seq x y z
N MET A 1 3.67 35.73 21.11
CA MET A 1 3.13 34.36 21.18
C MET A 1 2.34 34.16 19.91
N GLU A 2 2.99 33.65 18.87
CA GLU A 2 2.33 33.36 17.59
C GLU A 2 1.34 32.22 17.82
N GLN A 3 0.08 32.50 17.47
CA GLN A 3 -0.99 31.53 17.49
C GLN A 3 -0.66 30.45 16.48
N ASN A 4 -0.30 29.26 16.97
CA ASN A 4 -0.16 28.06 16.17
C ASN A 4 -1.59 27.62 15.78
N SER A 5 -2.16 28.27 14.77
CA SER A 5 -3.39 27.80 14.14
C SER A 5 -3.08 26.40 13.60
N ALA A 6 -3.63 25.37 14.26
CA ALA A 6 -3.41 23.98 13.89
C ALA A 6 -3.58 23.83 12.38
N GLU A 7 -2.49 23.54 11.68
CA GLU A 7 -2.45 23.50 10.22
C GLU A 7 -3.42 22.42 9.75
N LYS A 8 -4.55 22.83 9.17
CA LYS A 8 -5.61 21.91 8.76
C LYS A 8 -5.09 21.02 7.63
N ILE A 9 -4.93 19.73 7.92
CA ILE A 9 -4.40 18.76 6.96
C ILE A 9 -5.41 18.60 5.82
N ALA A 10 -5.01 18.96 4.60
CA ALA A 10 -5.84 18.77 3.41
C ALA A 10 -6.05 17.27 3.11
N PRO A 11 -7.25 16.86 2.64
CA PRO A 11 -7.57 15.47 2.35
C PRO A 11 -6.69 14.91 1.23
N LEU A 12 -6.39 13.62 1.33
CA LEU A 12 -5.64 12.88 0.34
C LEU A 12 -6.46 12.65 -0.94
N SER A 13 -6.24 13.48 -1.96
CA SER A 13 -6.89 13.34 -3.27
C SER A 13 -6.15 12.40 -4.23
N SER A 14 -4.81 12.37 -4.17
CA SER A 14 -3.98 11.58 -5.09
C SER A 14 -2.70 11.12 -4.41
N ILE A 15 -2.30 9.89 -4.72
CA ILE A 15 -1.02 9.29 -4.29
C ILE A 15 0.11 9.54 -5.30
N ALA A 16 -0.17 10.18 -6.44
CA ALA A 16 0.83 10.43 -7.48
C ALA A 16 2.11 11.13 -6.97
N PRO A 17 2.07 12.06 -5.98
CA PRO A 17 3.28 12.65 -5.41
C PRO A 17 4.26 11.66 -4.76
N SER A 18 3.82 10.43 -4.44
CA SER A 18 4.70 9.42 -3.83
C SER A 18 5.87 8.98 -4.70
N ILE A 19 5.78 9.19 -6.03
CA ILE A 19 6.83 8.83 -6.99
C ILE A 19 8.11 9.66 -6.83
N PHE A 20 8.02 10.83 -6.18
CA PHE A 20 9.15 11.74 -6.04
C PHE A 20 10.04 11.31 -4.88
N VAL A 21 11.04 10.49 -5.19
CA VAL A 21 12.09 10.08 -4.26
C VAL A 21 13.29 11.02 -4.42
N PRO A 22 13.77 11.66 -3.34
CA PRO A 22 14.97 12.51 -3.40
C PRO A 22 16.17 11.74 -3.93
N LEU A 23 17.02 12.40 -4.72
CA LEU A 23 18.27 11.82 -5.20
C LEU A 23 19.28 11.79 -4.04
N ARG A 24 20.02 10.67 -3.90
CA ARG A 24 21.14 10.56 -2.95
C ARG A 24 22.47 11.00 -3.57
N ASP A 25 22.62 10.71 -4.85
CA ASP A 25 23.85 10.99 -5.60
C ASP A 25 23.66 12.24 -6.45
N ASP A 26 24.72 13.03 -6.56
CA ASP A 26 24.75 14.18 -7.45
C ASP A 26 24.90 13.71 -8.90
N ILE A 27 23.81 13.81 -9.65
CA ILE A 27 23.74 13.45 -11.07
C ILE A 27 24.71 14.25 -11.95
N LEU A 28 25.19 15.41 -11.48
CA LEU A 28 26.14 16.23 -12.22
C LEU A 28 27.56 15.67 -12.20
N THR A 29 27.86 14.80 -11.23
CA THR A 29 29.20 14.20 -11.04
C THR A 29 29.27 12.73 -11.46
N ALA A 30 28.14 12.14 -11.86
CA ALA A 30 28.05 10.73 -12.18
C ALA A 30 28.77 10.39 -13.50
N GLU A 31 29.74 9.48 -13.45
CA GLU A 31 30.38 8.95 -14.66
C GLU A 31 29.37 8.15 -15.49
N PRO A 32 29.36 8.27 -16.84
CA PRO A 32 28.51 7.44 -17.67
C PRO A 32 28.89 5.95 -17.55
N PRO A 33 27.93 5.01 -17.70
CA PRO A 33 28.24 3.58 -17.69
C PRO A 33 29.13 3.23 -18.89
N ARG A 34 30.17 2.43 -18.66
CA ARG A 34 31.16 2.05 -19.66
C ARG A 34 30.60 1.04 -20.65
N ASP A 35 29.85 0.08 -20.12
CA ASP A 35 29.28 -1.04 -20.88
C ASP A 35 27.78 -1.21 -20.67
N ARG A 36 27.14 -1.92 -21.61
CA ARG A 36 25.70 -2.24 -21.53
C ARG A 36 25.35 -3.04 -20.28
N ILE A 37 26.21 -3.96 -19.84
CA ILE A 37 26.04 -4.74 -18.61
C ILE A 37 26.09 -3.82 -17.39
N GLU A 38 27.06 -2.90 -17.33
CA GLU A 38 27.17 -1.94 -16.24
C GLU A 38 25.93 -1.03 -16.17
N ARG A 39 25.45 -0.57 -17.33
CA ARG A 39 24.21 0.21 -17.42
C ARG A 39 23.01 -0.54 -16.86
N LEU A 40 22.83 -1.82 -17.22
CA LEU A 40 21.72 -2.64 -16.72
C LEU A 40 21.80 -2.86 -15.21
N LYS A 41 23.01 -3.11 -14.68
CA LYS A 41 23.23 -3.22 -13.22
C LYS A 41 22.87 -1.94 -12.49
N ARG A 42 23.28 -0.77 -13.00
CA ARG A 42 22.92 0.53 -12.41
C ARG A 42 21.41 0.78 -12.45
N ILE A 43 20.74 0.45 -13.56
CA ILE A 43 19.27 0.56 -13.66
C ILE A 43 18.58 -0.29 -12.59
N LEU A 44 19.01 -1.55 -12.40
CA LEU A 44 18.44 -2.43 -11.37
C LEU A 44 18.65 -1.86 -9.95
N GLN A 45 19.84 -1.33 -9.66
CA GLN A 45 20.11 -0.65 -8.39
C GLN A 45 19.21 0.58 -8.17
N THR A 46 18.99 1.38 -9.21
CA THR A 46 18.09 2.54 -9.15
C THR A 46 16.63 2.10 -8.94
N ILE A 47 16.19 1.02 -9.58
CA ILE A 47 14.85 0.45 -9.40
C ILE A 47 14.62 0.05 -7.94
N ASP A 48 15.57 -0.66 -7.32
CA ASP A 48 15.46 -1.07 -5.93
C ASP A 48 15.41 0.13 -4.99
N TYR A 49 16.25 1.14 -5.24
CA TYR A 49 16.25 2.38 -4.49
C TYR A 49 14.91 3.13 -4.57
N GLN A 50 14.41 3.36 -5.78
CA GLN A 50 13.13 4.04 -6.00
C GLN A 50 11.98 3.23 -5.39
N ARG A 51 12.02 1.90 -5.48
CA ARG A 51 10.99 1.03 -4.89
C ARG A 51 10.86 1.24 -3.39
N VAL A 52 11.97 1.37 -2.67
CA VAL A 52 11.96 1.63 -1.22
C VAL A 52 11.43 3.03 -0.94
N GLY A 53 11.96 4.06 -1.61
CA GLY A 53 11.55 5.45 -1.37
C GLY A 53 10.07 5.71 -1.68
N ILE A 54 9.53 5.13 -2.76
CA ILE A 54 8.11 5.29 -3.12
C ILE A 54 7.22 4.63 -2.06
N LYS A 55 7.60 3.46 -1.53
CA LYS A 55 6.86 2.78 -0.45
C LYS A 55 6.81 3.63 0.81
N GLU A 56 7.95 4.20 1.22
CA GLU A 56 8.03 5.09 2.37
C GLU A 56 7.15 6.33 2.17
N ASN A 57 7.18 6.93 0.98
CA ASN A 57 6.34 8.06 0.64
C ASN A 57 4.84 7.71 0.64
N LEU A 58 4.45 6.55 0.10
CA LEU A 58 3.06 6.08 0.14
C LEU A 58 2.57 5.94 1.58
N LEU A 59 3.35 5.26 2.42
CA LEU A 59 3.02 5.11 3.85
C LEU A 59 2.88 6.46 4.54
N TYR A 60 3.80 7.38 4.29
CA TYR A 60 3.72 8.74 4.83
C TYR A 60 2.42 9.46 4.44
N MET A 61 1.99 9.34 3.18
CA MET A 61 0.74 9.97 2.71
C MET A 61 -0.49 9.37 3.40
N PHE A 62 -0.55 8.04 3.56
CA PHE A 62 -1.65 7.38 4.27
C PHE A 62 -1.62 7.65 5.78
N GLU A 63 -0.45 7.75 6.40
CA GLU A 63 -0.35 8.16 7.81
C GLU A 63 -0.85 9.58 8.04
N ARG A 64 -0.52 10.50 7.11
CA ARG A 64 -1.02 11.88 7.15
C ARG A 64 -2.54 11.91 7.03
N GLU A 65 -3.12 11.10 6.14
CA GLU A 65 -4.57 10.97 6.00
C GLU A 65 -5.23 10.38 7.26
N LYS A 66 -4.62 9.35 7.86
CA LYS A 66 -5.07 8.80 9.15
C LYS A 66 -5.15 9.89 10.22
N ARG A 67 -4.10 10.71 10.34
CA ARG A 67 -4.07 11.82 11.30
C ARG A 67 -5.17 12.83 11.02
N ARG A 68 -5.41 13.17 9.75
CA ARG A 68 -6.51 14.05 9.34
C ARG A 68 -7.86 13.52 9.82
N ILE A 69 -8.18 12.25 9.52
CA ILE A 69 -9.45 11.61 9.89
C ILE A 69 -9.65 11.65 11.42
N VAL A 70 -8.61 11.30 12.18
CA VAL A 70 -8.68 11.29 13.65
C VAL A 70 -8.86 12.71 14.22
N LEU A 71 -8.17 13.70 13.68
CA LEU A 71 -8.31 15.10 14.11
C LEU A 71 -9.70 15.65 13.79
N GLU A 72 -10.22 15.37 12.60
CA GLU A 72 -11.58 15.77 12.20
C GLU A 72 -12.63 15.12 13.11
N ALA A 73 -12.51 13.83 13.41
CA ALA A 73 -13.41 13.15 14.33
C ALA A 73 -13.36 13.75 15.74
N ALA A 74 -12.16 14.09 16.25
CA ALA A 74 -12.00 14.73 17.55
C ALA A 74 -12.60 16.14 17.60
N GLU A 75 -12.44 16.93 16.54
CA GLU A 75 -13.07 18.25 16.41
C GLU A 75 -14.59 18.16 16.44
N ILE A 76 -15.17 17.18 15.74
CA ILE A 76 -16.62 16.97 15.71
C ILE A 76 -17.14 16.45 17.06
N GLU A 77 -16.45 15.49 17.71
CA GLU A 77 -16.81 15.01 19.06
C GLU A 77 -16.79 16.18 20.08
N GLN A 78 -15.80 17.08 19.99
CA GLN A 78 -15.72 18.25 20.88
C GLN A 78 -16.89 19.22 20.66
N GLN A 79 -17.38 19.37 19.43
CA GLN A 79 -18.51 20.23 19.09
C GLN A 79 -19.86 19.62 19.48
N GLN A 80 -20.03 18.31 19.34
CA GLN A 80 -21.29 17.60 19.62
C GLN A 80 -21.48 17.29 21.12
N GLY A 81 -20.40 17.36 21.92
CA GLY A 81 -20.43 17.03 23.34
C GLY A 81 -20.36 15.52 23.61
N PRO A 82 -20.38 15.09 24.89
CA PRO A 82 -20.26 13.68 25.22
C PRO A 82 -21.38 12.87 24.55
N PRO A 83 -21.08 11.67 24.03
CA PRO A 83 -22.08 10.84 23.37
C PRO A 83 -23.24 10.60 24.33
N LYS A 84 -24.47 10.72 23.83
CA LYS A 84 -25.64 10.25 24.57
C LYS A 84 -25.49 8.74 24.75
N ILE A 85 -25.06 8.32 25.92
CA ILE A 85 -25.07 6.93 26.33
C ILE A 85 -26.55 6.55 26.41
N THR A 86 -27.06 5.81 25.42
CA THR A 86 -28.35 5.14 25.53
C THR A 86 -28.19 4.03 26.56
N PRO A 87 -28.81 4.13 27.75
CA PRO A 87 -28.65 3.12 28.77
C PRO A 87 -29.55 1.93 28.42
N GLY A 88 -28.94 0.75 28.24
CA GLY A 88 -29.61 -0.54 28.22
C GLY A 88 -30.23 -0.95 26.88
N LEU A 89 -30.34 -2.27 26.70
CA LEU A 89 -31.18 -2.87 25.67
C LEU A 89 -32.62 -2.34 25.82
N ALA A 90 -33.26 -2.01 24.71
CA ALA A 90 -34.68 -1.75 24.73
C ALA A 90 -35.42 -3.06 25.11
N PRO A 91 -36.51 -3.02 25.89
CA PRO A 91 -37.18 -4.24 26.38
C PRO A 91 -37.56 -5.23 25.27
N ASN A 92 -37.90 -4.73 24.08
CA ASN A 92 -38.19 -5.53 22.89
C ASN A 92 -36.96 -6.26 22.32
N GLU A 93 -35.75 -5.70 22.47
CA GLU A 93 -34.52 -6.36 22.04
C GLU A 93 -34.17 -7.54 22.97
N VAL A 94 -34.59 -7.48 24.24
CA VAL A 94 -34.39 -8.59 25.19
C VAL A 94 -35.22 -9.80 24.77
N ASP A 95 -36.48 -9.58 24.38
CA ASP A 95 -37.37 -10.64 23.90
C ASP A 95 -36.85 -11.27 22.60
N GLU A 96 -36.31 -10.48 21.68
CA GLU A 96 -35.69 -10.98 20.45
C GLU A 96 -34.42 -11.81 20.71
N ILE A 97 -33.59 -11.41 21.67
CA ILE A 97 -32.41 -12.19 22.06
C ILE A 97 -32.82 -13.51 22.72
N ILE A 98 -33.81 -13.48 23.62
CA ILE A 98 -34.33 -14.70 24.25
C ILE A 98 -34.90 -15.63 23.19
N ALA A 99 -35.71 -15.13 22.26
CA ALA A 99 -36.26 -15.92 21.16
C ALA A 99 -35.16 -16.53 20.27
N ASN A 100 -34.09 -15.79 19.97
CA ASN A 100 -32.95 -16.32 19.23
C ASN A 100 -32.19 -17.40 20.02
N MET A 101 -32.04 -17.23 21.33
CA MET A 101 -31.41 -18.24 22.20
C MET A 101 -32.23 -19.51 22.35
N GLU A 102 -33.56 -19.39 22.33
CA GLU A 102 -34.49 -20.52 22.39
C GLU A 102 -34.67 -21.21 21.02
N SER A 103 -34.19 -20.60 19.94
CA SER A 103 -34.33 -21.14 18.60
C SER A 103 -33.47 -22.41 18.40
N PRO A 104 -34.02 -23.47 17.78
CA PRO A 104 -33.26 -24.67 17.47
C PRO A 104 -32.17 -24.37 16.45
N ALA A 105 -31.01 -25.02 16.60
CA ALA A 105 -29.90 -24.89 15.67
C ALA A 105 -30.32 -25.23 14.24
N GLU A 106 -29.93 -24.38 13.28
CA GLU A 106 -30.23 -24.57 11.87
C GLU A 106 -29.54 -25.85 11.35
N PRO A 107 -30.28 -26.78 10.72
CA PRO A 107 -29.71 -28.02 10.21
C PRO A 107 -28.62 -27.75 9.18
N GLY A 108 -27.42 -28.30 9.39
CA GLY A 108 -26.32 -28.24 8.43
C GLY A 108 -25.46 -26.97 8.48
N LYS A 109 -25.69 -26.07 9.45
CA LYS A 109 -24.85 -24.88 9.66
C LYS A 109 -23.73 -25.18 10.66
N ASP A 110 -22.48 -24.95 10.26
CA ASP A 110 -21.33 -25.07 11.16
C ASP A 110 -21.10 -23.74 11.88
N TYR A 111 -21.53 -23.66 13.13
CA TYR A 111 -21.39 -22.47 13.98
C TYR A 111 -19.93 -22.19 14.40
N ASN A 112 -18.97 -23.09 14.10
CA ASN A 112 -17.54 -22.83 14.31
C ASN A 112 -16.92 -22.06 13.13
N VAL A 113 -17.58 -22.05 11.97
CA VAL A 113 -17.18 -21.23 10.84
C VAL A 113 -17.84 -19.87 11.03
N ARG A 114 -17.01 -18.86 11.34
CA ARG A 114 -17.47 -17.48 11.40
C ARG A 114 -17.83 -17.05 9.97
N ASP A 115 -19.11 -17.17 9.61
CA ASP A 115 -19.71 -16.50 8.47
C ASP A 115 -19.67 -14.98 8.74
N MET A 116 -18.48 -14.41 8.61
CA MET A 116 -18.36 -12.99 8.38
C MET A 116 -19.07 -12.75 7.05
N PRO A 117 -20.11 -11.90 6.99
CA PRO A 117 -20.58 -11.44 5.69
C PRO A 117 -19.34 -10.96 4.96
N GLY A 118 -19.02 -11.63 3.85
CA GLY A 118 -17.86 -11.25 3.04
C GLY A 118 -18.02 -9.76 2.82
N TRP A 119 -17.07 -8.97 3.32
CA TRP A 119 -17.17 -7.52 3.32
C TRP A 119 -17.38 -7.09 1.87
N LEU A 120 -18.65 -6.92 1.52
CA LEU A 120 -19.09 -6.54 0.21
C LEU A 120 -18.66 -5.09 0.09
N GLN A 121 -17.66 -4.88 -0.75
CA GLN A 121 -17.34 -3.64 -1.44
C GLN A 121 -18.20 -2.46 -0.99
N ALA A 122 -17.59 -1.53 -0.23
CA ALA A 122 -18.06 -0.17 -0.07
C ALA A 122 -19.57 -0.04 0.13
N THR A 123 -20.17 -0.69 1.13
CA THR A 123 -21.50 -0.26 1.58
C THR A 123 -21.37 1.21 1.99
N PRO A 124 -22.10 2.14 1.34
CA PRO A 124 -22.03 3.54 1.70
C PRO A 124 -22.40 3.66 3.17
N VAL A 125 -21.56 4.36 3.93
CA VAL A 125 -21.84 4.66 5.34
C VAL A 125 -23.20 5.35 5.37
N PRO A 126 -24.20 4.81 6.09
CA PRO A 126 -25.47 5.49 6.25
C PRO A 126 -25.21 6.91 6.75
N PRO A 127 -25.82 7.95 6.15
CA PRO A 127 -25.57 9.34 6.56
C PRO A 127 -25.89 9.58 8.04
N ASP A 128 -26.74 8.73 8.62
CA ASP A 128 -27.20 8.81 10.01
C ASP A 128 -26.39 7.91 10.97
N ALA A 129 -25.33 7.24 10.51
CA ALA A 129 -24.49 6.39 11.35
C ALA A 129 -23.80 7.23 12.44
N PRO A 130 -23.56 6.68 13.65
CA PRO A 130 -22.88 7.42 14.70
C PRO A 130 -21.47 7.82 14.26
N LEU A 131 -21.01 9.00 14.68
CA LEU A 131 -19.73 9.59 14.25
C LEU A 131 -18.54 8.63 14.34
N ARG A 132 -18.49 7.83 15.41
CA ARG A 132 -17.45 6.82 15.60
C ARG A 132 -17.47 5.75 14.52
N ASP A 133 -18.65 5.24 14.15
CA ASP A 133 -18.77 4.25 13.08
C ASP A 133 -18.38 4.87 11.74
N GLN A 134 -18.76 6.12 11.48
CA GLN A 134 -18.32 6.83 10.27
C GLN A 134 -16.80 6.94 10.20
N THR A 135 -16.16 7.29 11.32
CA THR A 135 -14.70 7.42 11.41
C THR A 135 -14.00 6.08 11.23
N VAL A 136 -14.52 5.02 11.87
CA VAL A 136 -13.99 3.66 11.71
C VAL A 136 -14.09 3.21 10.26
N MET A 137 -15.22 3.43 9.59
CA MET A 137 -15.40 3.08 8.19
C MET A 137 -14.47 3.88 7.28
N GLN A 138 -14.26 5.18 7.54
CA GLN A 138 -13.28 5.98 6.79
C GLN A 138 -11.86 5.45 6.96
N LEU A 139 -11.47 5.08 8.18
CA LEU A 139 -10.15 4.50 8.47
C LEU A 139 -9.96 3.15 7.76
N LEU A 140 -10.99 2.30 7.74
CA LEU A 140 -10.94 1.00 7.07
C LEU A 140 -10.86 1.16 5.56
N ASN A 141 -11.69 2.01 4.96
CA ASN A 141 -11.61 2.34 3.53
C ASN A 141 -10.23 2.89 3.13
N MET A 142 -9.64 3.76 3.97
CA MET A 142 -8.29 4.28 3.76
C MET A 142 -7.25 3.15 3.82
N ALA A 143 -7.34 2.24 4.79
CA ALA A 143 -6.43 1.12 4.92
C ALA A 143 -6.53 0.14 3.73
N GLU A 144 -7.74 -0.18 3.30
CA GLU A 144 -7.97 -1.01 2.11
C GLU A 144 -7.36 -0.38 0.86
N LYS A 145 -7.60 0.92 0.64
CA LYS A 145 -6.99 1.65 -0.49
C LYS A 145 -5.47 1.62 -0.41
N ALA A 146 -4.89 1.80 0.78
CA ALA A 146 -3.45 1.74 0.97
C ALA A 146 -2.86 0.37 0.61
N VAL A 147 -3.50 -0.72 1.05
CA VAL A 147 -3.08 -2.09 0.70
C VAL A 147 -3.20 -2.31 -0.80
N PHE A 148 -4.32 -1.94 -1.41
CA PHE A 148 -4.55 -2.09 -2.84
C PHE A 148 -3.49 -1.34 -3.67
N ASP A 149 -3.20 -0.08 -3.34
CA ASP A 149 -2.22 0.74 -4.04
C ASP A 149 -0.79 0.20 -3.86
N LEU A 150 -0.42 -0.25 -2.65
CA LEU A 150 0.89 -0.86 -2.38
C LEU A 150 1.08 -2.18 -3.12
N GLU A 151 0.07 -3.04 -3.16
CA GLU A 151 0.11 -4.28 -3.92
C GLU A 151 0.20 -4.04 -5.43
N GLY A 152 -0.61 -3.11 -5.96
CA GLY A 152 -0.58 -2.71 -7.35
C GLY A 152 0.80 -2.20 -7.76
N PHE A 153 1.40 -1.35 -6.93
CA PHE A 153 2.76 -0.86 -7.11
C PHE A 153 3.79 -1.99 -7.10
N ASN A 154 3.72 -2.90 -6.10
CA ASN A 154 4.65 -4.03 -6.02
C ASN A 154 4.60 -4.92 -7.27
N ARG A 155 3.40 -5.30 -7.71
CA ARG A 155 3.20 -6.11 -8.92
C ARG A 155 3.79 -5.42 -10.15
N HIS A 156 3.58 -4.12 -10.29
CA HIS A 156 4.15 -3.34 -11.39
C HIS A 156 5.68 -3.34 -11.36
N MET A 157 6.26 -3.08 -10.18
CA MET A 157 7.72 -3.04 -9.99
C MET A 157 8.38 -4.40 -10.21
N ASP A 158 7.75 -5.51 -9.77
CA ASP A 158 8.25 -6.86 -10.01
C ASP A 158 8.32 -7.17 -11.52
N GLY A 159 7.32 -6.71 -12.29
CA GLY A 159 7.33 -6.82 -13.75
C GLY A 159 8.46 -6.05 -14.42
N ILE A 160 8.74 -4.82 -13.96
CA ILE A 160 9.84 -4.00 -14.46
C ILE A 160 11.19 -4.65 -14.12
N GLN A 161 11.38 -5.05 -12.86
CA GLN A 161 12.61 -5.68 -12.39
C GLN A 161 12.91 -6.95 -13.16
N LYS A 162 11.91 -7.83 -13.34
CA LYS A 162 12.04 -9.06 -14.13
C LYS A 162 12.52 -8.77 -15.56
N ARG A 163 11.90 -7.81 -16.24
CA ARG A 163 12.30 -7.43 -17.60
C ARG A 163 13.77 -7.03 -17.69
N TYR A 164 14.29 -6.26 -16.73
CA TYR A 164 15.68 -5.83 -16.74
C TYR A 164 16.65 -6.95 -16.33
N LEU A 165 16.23 -7.87 -15.47
CA LEU A 165 16.98 -9.09 -15.16
C LEU A 165 17.10 -9.99 -16.39
N ASP A 166 16.01 -10.25 -17.11
CA ASP A 166 16.02 -11.03 -18.36
C ASP A 166 16.96 -10.38 -19.39
N CYS A 167 16.95 -9.04 -19.51
CA CYS A 167 17.87 -8.32 -20.39
C CYS A 167 19.34 -8.45 -19.95
N LEU A 168 19.60 -8.47 -18.64
CA LEU A 168 20.95 -8.63 -18.10
C LEU A 168 21.48 -10.03 -18.39
N GLU A 169 20.67 -11.06 -18.18
CA GLU A 169 21.02 -12.46 -18.46
C GLU A 169 21.34 -12.70 -19.94
N GLN A 170 20.54 -12.11 -20.84
CA GLN A 170 20.81 -12.19 -22.28
C GLN A 170 22.14 -11.54 -22.67
N GLU A 171 22.44 -10.37 -22.12
CA GLU A 171 23.70 -9.68 -22.41
C GLU A 171 24.91 -10.41 -21.80
N THR A 172 24.81 -10.94 -20.58
CA THR A 172 25.91 -11.71 -19.97
C THR A 172 26.18 -13.00 -20.73
N ALA A 173 25.14 -13.71 -21.18
CA ALA A 173 25.28 -14.91 -22.03
C ALA A 173 25.97 -14.57 -23.36
N ARG A 174 25.55 -13.49 -24.02
CA ARG A 174 26.16 -13.01 -25.27
C ARG A 174 27.65 -12.70 -25.10
N PHE A 175 28.02 -12.02 -24.02
CA PHE A 175 29.44 -11.72 -23.73
C PHE A 175 30.25 -12.99 -23.44
N ALA A 176 29.66 -14.00 -22.77
CA ALA A 176 30.31 -15.28 -22.52
C ALA A 176 30.59 -16.08 -23.81
N ASP A 177 29.67 -16.06 -24.78
CA ASP A 177 29.83 -16.76 -26.06
C ASP A 177 30.87 -16.10 -26.98
N ILE A 178 30.99 -14.76 -26.91
CA ILE A 178 32.04 -14.01 -27.60
C ILE A 178 33.43 -14.38 -27.04
N GLY A 179 33.55 -14.55 -25.72
CA GLY A 179 34.78 -14.98 -25.05
C GLY A 179 35.23 -16.39 -25.46
N LYS A 180 34.30 -17.33 -25.64
CA LYS A 180 34.61 -18.70 -26.11
C LYS A 180 35.06 -18.74 -27.57
N SER A 181 34.60 -17.80 -28.40
CA SER A 181 34.92 -17.75 -29.84
C SER A 181 36.31 -17.19 -30.15
N SER A 182 36.92 -16.45 -29.23
CA SER A 182 38.28 -15.89 -29.40
C SER A 182 39.38 -16.87 -28.98
N GLU A 183 39.13 -17.76 -28.02
CA GLU A 183 40.09 -18.78 -27.58
C GLU A 183 40.30 -19.90 -28.62
N GLY A 184 39.31 -20.18 -29.48
CA GLY A 184 39.42 -21.20 -30.52
C GLY A 184 40.29 -20.83 -31.74
N LYS A 185 40.74 -19.57 -31.86
CA LYS A 185 41.51 -19.09 -33.04
C LYS A 185 43.00 -18.87 -32.80
N SER A 186 43.50 -19.03 -31.57
CA SER A 186 44.94 -18.88 -31.27
C SER A 186 45.76 -20.17 -31.42
N GLY A 187 45.12 -21.31 -31.73
CA GLY A 187 45.76 -22.63 -31.78
C GLY A 187 46.30 -23.10 -33.14
N PHE A 188 46.21 -22.31 -34.23
CA PHE A 188 46.67 -22.73 -35.56
C PHE A 188 47.81 -21.85 -36.09
N LYS A 189 49.01 -22.06 -35.55
CA LYS A 189 50.28 -21.71 -36.20
C LYS A 189 51.23 -22.88 -36.07
N GLY A 190 51.32 -23.67 -37.13
CA GLY A 190 52.31 -24.72 -37.28
C GLY A 190 51.98 -25.58 -38.50
N VAL A 191 52.49 -25.19 -39.67
CA VAL A 191 53.40 -25.95 -40.55
C VAL A 191 54.15 -24.94 -41.41
#